data_AF-A0A5N4C092-F1
#
_entry.id   AF-A0A5N4C092-F1
#
_cell.length_a   1.000
_cell.length_b   1.000
_cell.length_c   1.000
_cell.angle_alpha   90.00
_cell.angle_beta   90.00
_cell.angle_gamma   90.00
#
_symmetry.space_group_name_H-M   'P 1'
#
loop_
_entity.id
_entity.type
_entity.pdbx_description
1 polymer ?
#
loop_
_entity_poly.entity_id
_entity_poly.type
_entity_poly.pdbx_seq_one_letter_code
_entity_poly.pdbx_strand_id
1 'polypeptide(L)'
;MLNMRSTTLSYKYPPPTHLFPFPLAGRWELGFWVSDASSFTLFHQVGGHTMLPIRWMPPESIMYRKFTTESDVWSLGVVLWEIFTYGKQPWYQLSNNEVIECITQGRVLQRPRTCPQEVYELMLGCWQREPHMRRNIKGIHTLLQNLAKASPVYLDILG
;
A
#
# COMPACT_ATOMS: atom_id res chain seq x y z
N MET A 1 7.30 32.91 -40.72
CA MET A 1 6.37 31.80 -41.01
C MET A 1 7.13 30.73 -41.77
N LEU A 2 7.36 29.56 -41.16
CA LEU A 2 7.11 28.23 -41.75
C LEU A 2 7.55 27.15 -40.77
N ASN A 3 6.69 26.13 -40.72
CA ASN A 3 6.50 25.17 -39.65
C ASN A 3 7.56 24.06 -39.63
N MET A 4 7.88 23.57 -38.43
CA MET A 4 8.68 22.38 -38.16
C MET A 4 8.04 21.11 -38.73
N ARG A 5 8.87 20.24 -39.31
CA ARG A 5 8.53 18.86 -39.71
C ARG A 5 8.70 17.89 -38.54
N SER A 6 7.79 16.92 -38.49
CA SER A 6 7.77 15.71 -37.66
C SER A 6 9.00 14.82 -37.86
N THR A 7 9.54 14.20 -36.79
CA THR A 7 10.16 12.86 -36.84
C THR A 7 10.17 12.21 -35.45
N THR A 8 9.54 11.04 -35.36
CA THR A 8 9.55 10.08 -34.26
C THR A 8 10.94 9.48 -34.06
N LEU A 9 11.44 9.35 -32.83
CA LEU A 9 12.59 8.48 -32.52
C LEU A 9 12.38 7.72 -31.21
N SER A 10 12.23 6.40 -31.36
CA SER A 10 12.26 5.39 -30.31
C SER A 10 13.65 5.33 -29.66
N TYR A 11 13.72 5.26 -28.33
CA TYR A 11 14.96 4.90 -27.62
C TYR A 11 14.78 3.67 -26.73
N LYS A 12 15.57 2.67 -27.07
CA LYS A 12 15.87 1.41 -26.38
C LYS A 12 16.35 1.65 -24.94
N TYR A 13 15.82 0.90 -23.97
CA TYR A 13 16.42 0.72 -22.64
C TYR A 13 17.66 -0.20 -22.72
N PRO A 14 18.79 0.12 -22.06
CA PRO A 14 19.83 -0.85 -21.72
C PRO A 14 19.57 -1.52 -20.35
N PRO A 15 20.15 -2.71 -20.07
CA PRO A 15 19.83 -3.53 -18.90
C PRO A 15 20.52 -3.04 -17.60
N PRO A 16 20.04 -3.44 -16.40
CA PRO A 16 20.60 -2.99 -15.14
C PRO A 16 21.82 -3.81 -14.76
N THR A 17 22.98 -3.17 -14.61
CA THR A 17 24.13 -3.75 -13.90
C THR A 17 24.17 -3.19 -12.49
N HIS A 18 24.06 -4.11 -11.52
CA HIS A 18 24.25 -3.93 -10.09
C HIS A 18 25.46 -3.04 -9.76
N LEU A 19 25.28 -2.15 -8.77
CA LEU A 19 26.24 -1.83 -7.71
C LEU A 19 25.61 -0.73 -6.83
N PHE A 20 25.09 -1.11 -5.67
CA PHE A 20 24.77 -0.17 -4.58
C PHE A 20 26.07 0.14 -3.82
N PRO A 21 26.53 1.39 -3.73
CA PRO A 21 27.38 1.82 -2.64
C PRO A 21 26.53 2.52 -1.58
N PHE A 22 26.63 2.06 -0.33
CA PHE A 22 26.33 2.91 0.82
C PHE A 22 27.32 4.09 0.84
N PRO A 23 26.86 5.30 1.20
CA PRO A 23 27.71 6.16 2.01
C PRO A 23 27.01 6.68 3.26
N LEU A 24 27.74 6.51 4.36
CA LEU A 24 27.67 7.27 5.59
C LEU A 24 27.92 8.76 5.28
N ALA A 25 26.95 9.63 5.52
CA ALA A 25 27.15 11.03 5.93
C ALA A 25 25.80 11.76 6.00
N GLY A 26 25.51 12.36 7.16
CA GLY A 26 24.28 13.08 7.41
C GLY A 26 24.10 14.31 6.51
N ARG A 27 22.91 14.41 5.91
CA ARG A 27 22.20 15.65 5.59
C ARG A 27 20.78 15.25 5.15
N TRP A 28 19.79 15.47 6.01
CA TRP A 28 18.39 15.18 5.69
C TRP A 28 17.86 16.24 4.72
N GLU A 29 18.12 16.07 3.43
CA GLU A 29 17.44 16.87 2.40
C GLU A 29 16.12 16.19 2.05
N LEU A 30 15.02 16.87 2.36
CA LEU A 30 13.61 16.51 2.13
C LEU A 30 13.23 16.39 0.62
N GLY A 31 14.16 16.03 -0.26
CA GLY A 31 13.98 16.00 -1.71
C GLY A 31 14.34 14.68 -2.41
N PHE A 32 14.99 13.73 -1.73
CA PHE A 32 15.49 12.52 -2.40
C PHE A 32 14.50 11.34 -2.43
N TRP A 33 13.44 11.38 -1.61
CA TRP A 33 12.40 10.34 -1.59
C TRP A 33 11.32 10.51 -2.67
N VAL A 34 11.38 11.56 -3.50
CA VAL A 34 10.40 11.82 -4.56
C VAL A 34 10.79 11.19 -5.90
N SER A 35 12.03 10.70 -6.04
CA SER A 35 12.57 10.19 -7.32
C SER A 35 12.48 8.67 -7.49
N ASP A 36 12.03 7.92 -6.48
CA ASP A 36 11.73 6.50 -6.70
C ASP A 36 10.42 6.37 -7.47
N ALA A 37 10.49 5.76 -8.65
CA ALA A 37 9.36 5.59 -9.57
C ALA A 37 8.17 4.81 -8.98
N SER A 38 8.29 4.27 -7.76
CA SER A 38 7.19 3.67 -7.00
C SER A 38 6.22 4.71 -6.42
N SER A 39 6.62 5.98 -6.27
CA SER A 39 5.81 7.03 -5.65
C SER A 39 4.67 7.54 -6.55
N PHE A 40 4.84 7.50 -7.88
CA PHE A 40 3.84 8.03 -8.83
C PHE A 40 2.58 7.14 -8.96
N THR A 41 2.63 5.88 -8.50
CA THR A 41 1.47 4.97 -8.51
C THR A 41 0.82 4.82 -7.13
N LEU A 42 1.50 5.26 -6.07
CA LEU A 42 1.03 5.13 -4.69
C LEU A 42 -0.05 6.14 -4.34
N PHE A 43 0.09 7.36 -4.85
CA PHE A 43 -0.80 8.46 -4.56
C PHE A 43 -1.67 8.81 -5.78
N HIS A 44 -2.95 9.09 -5.51
CA HIS A 44 -3.90 9.53 -6.53
C HIS A 44 -4.41 10.94 -6.23
N GLN A 45 -4.61 11.74 -7.28
CA GLN A 45 -5.16 13.08 -7.16
C GLN A 45 -6.66 13.01 -6.93
N VAL A 46 -7.09 13.43 -5.74
CA VAL A 46 -8.51 13.55 -5.42
C VAL A 46 -8.81 15.02 -5.12
N GLY A 47 -9.77 15.61 -5.84
CA GLY A 47 -10.26 16.97 -5.55
C GLY A 47 -9.30 18.12 -5.93
N GLY A 48 -8.51 17.97 -6.98
CA GLY A 48 -7.80 19.09 -7.62
C GLY A 48 -6.32 19.26 -7.26
N HIS A 49 -5.87 19.00 -6.02
CA HIS A 49 -4.45 19.21 -5.65
C HIS A 49 -3.89 18.30 -4.55
N THR A 50 -4.64 17.34 -4.00
CA THR A 50 -4.15 16.48 -2.91
C THR A 50 -3.87 15.07 -3.40
N MET A 51 -2.61 14.66 -3.24
CA MET A 51 -2.13 13.28 -3.39
C MET A 51 -2.57 12.45 -2.18
N LEU A 52 -3.39 11.43 -2.41
CA LEU A 52 -3.85 10.51 -1.36
C LEU A 52 -3.48 9.06 -1.64
N PRO A 53 -3.09 8.27 -0.63
CA PRO A 53 -2.77 6.85 -0.77
C PRO A 53 -4.05 6.01 -0.84
N ILE A 54 -4.84 6.18 -1.91
CA ILE A 54 -6.21 5.64 -2.02
C ILE A 54 -6.30 4.12 -1.81
N ARG A 55 -5.25 3.36 -2.11
CA ARG A 55 -5.22 1.89 -1.98
C ARG A 55 -5.12 1.42 -0.52
N TRP A 56 -4.67 2.30 0.38
CA TRP A 56 -4.60 2.06 1.83
C TRP A 56 -5.76 2.67 2.60
N MET A 57 -6.57 3.50 1.94
CA MET A 57 -7.61 4.25 2.62
C MET A 57 -8.92 3.46 2.71
N PRO A 58 -9.66 3.58 3.83
CA PRO A 58 -11.00 3.03 3.93
C PRO A 58 -12.02 3.87 3.13
N PRO A 59 -13.21 3.32 2.86
CA PRO A 59 -14.24 3.99 2.07
C PRO A 59 -14.64 5.37 2.61
N GLU A 60 -14.73 5.55 3.93
CA GLU A 60 -15.09 6.83 4.54
C GLU A 60 -14.02 7.91 4.39
N SER A 61 -12.74 7.54 4.38
CA SER A 61 -11.65 8.49 4.17
C SER A 61 -11.57 8.90 2.70
N ILE A 62 -11.87 7.98 1.77
CA ILE A 62 -11.91 8.28 0.33
C ILE A 62 -13.09 9.22 0.02
N MET A 63 -14.30 8.91 0.50
CA MET A 63 -15.51 9.64 0.15
C MET A 63 -15.69 10.94 0.94
N TYR A 64 -15.41 10.90 2.25
CA TYR A 64 -15.74 11.99 3.17
C TYR A 64 -14.52 12.66 3.81
N ARG A 65 -13.29 12.25 3.43
CA ARG A 65 -12.04 12.76 4.02
C ARG A 65 -12.00 12.67 5.55
N LYS A 66 -12.66 11.65 6.11
CA LYS A 66 -12.69 11.39 7.55
C LYS A 66 -11.52 10.49 7.93
N PHE A 67 -10.64 10.98 8.80
CA PHE A 67 -9.50 10.23 9.32
C PHE A 67 -9.69 10.03 10.82
N THR A 68 -9.70 8.77 11.26
CA THR A 68 -9.87 8.38 12.65
C THR A 68 -8.94 7.22 12.99
N THR A 69 -8.84 6.86 14.27
CA THR A 69 -8.08 5.68 14.70
C THR A 69 -8.54 4.40 13.96
N GLU A 70 -9.85 4.31 13.66
CA GLU A 70 -10.40 3.18 12.90
C GLU A 70 -9.99 3.20 11.43
N SER A 71 -9.72 4.36 10.83
CA SER A 71 -9.15 4.42 9.47
C SER A 71 -7.68 3.99 9.45
N ASP A 72 -6.95 4.22 10.54
CA ASP A 72 -5.58 3.71 10.68
C ASP A 72 -5.58 2.19 10.83
N VAL A 73 -6.57 1.62 11.53
CA VAL A 73 -6.76 0.17 11.61
C VAL A 73 -6.99 -0.45 10.23
N TRP A 74 -7.76 0.19 9.36
CA TRP A 74 -7.93 -0.27 7.98
C TRP A 74 -6.59 -0.29 7.24
N SER A 75 -5.85 0.82 7.32
CA SER A 75 -4.53 0.97 6.69
C SER A 75 -3.56 -0.10 7.19
N LEU A 76 -3.59 -0.41 8.49
CA LEU A 76 -2.81 -1.50 9.09
C LEU A 76 -3.17 -2.86 8.49
N GLY A 77 -4.44 -3.13 8.22
CA GLY A 77 -4.87 -4.35 7.53
C GLY A 77 -4.23 -4.48 6.15
N VAL A 78 -4.14 -3.38 5.40
CA VAL A 78 -3.47 -3.33 4.09
C VAL A 78 -1.97 -3.56 4.24
N VAL A 79 -1.31 -2.93 5.23
CA VAL A 79 0.12 -3.15 5.52
C VAL A 79 0.40 -4.60 5.87
N LEU A 80 -0.46 -5.24 6.66
CA LEU A 80 -0.32 -6.67 6.95
C LEU A 80 -0.40 -7.48 5.66
N TRP A 81 -1.33 -7.16 4.76
CA TRP A 81 -1.42 -7.83 3.46
C TRP A 81 -0.14 -7.65 2.61
N GLU A 82 0.47 -6.46 2.63
CA GLU A 82 1.74 -6.20 1.96
C GLU A 82 2.88 -7.04 2.54
N ILE A 83 2.99 -7.15 3.86
CA ILE A 83 3.99 -7.98 4.53
C ILE A 83 3.89 -9.43 4.03
N PHE A 84 2.68 -10.00 4.04
CA PHE A 84 2.48 -11.38 3.58
C PHE A 84 2.61 -11.57 2.07
N THR A 85 2.62 -10.49 1.29
CA THR A 85 2.85 -10.53 -0.17
C THR A 85 4.24 -10.05 -0.58
N TYR A 86 5.14 -9.84 0.39
CA TYR A 86 6.50 -9.34 0.18
C TYR A 86 6.54 -7.99 -0.55
N GLY A 87 5.67 -7.05 -0.13
CA GLY A 87 5.62 -5.69 -0.67
C GLY A 87 4.91 -5.57 -2.02
N LYS A 88 4.03 -6.52 -2.36
CA LYS A 88 3.22 -6.40 -3.57
C LYS A 88 2.26 -5.22 -3.45
N GLN A 89 2.04 -4.50 -4.54
CA GLN A 89 1.07 -3.41 -4.55
C GLN A 89 -0.37 -3.93 -4.31
N PRO A 90 -1.11 -3.36 -3.34
CA PRO A 90 -2.53 -3.65 -3.17
C PRO A 90 -3.31 -3.30 -4.43
N TRP A 91 -4.18 -4.21 -4.88
CA TRP A 91 -4.98 -4.03 -6.10
C TRP A 91 -4.15 -3.78 -7.37
N TYR A 92 -2.96 -4.38 -7.49
CA TYR A 92 -2.04 -4.20 -8.62
C TYR A 92 -2.65 -4.43 -10.03
N GLN A 93 -3.79 -5.13 -10.13
CA GLN A 93 -4.49 -5.38 -11.40
C GLN A 93 -5.49 -4.29 -11.76
N LEU A 94 -5.77 -3.35 -10.85
CA LEU A 94 -6.83 -2.36 -10.97
C LEU A 94 -6.24 -0.96 -11.09
N SER A 95 -6.86 -0.14 -11.94
CA SER A 95 -6.63 1.30 -12.00
C SER A 95 -7.15 2.00 -10.74
N ASN A 96 -6.67 3.22 -10.49
CA ASN A 96 -7.05 3.99 -9.30
C ASN A 96 -8.57 4.21 -9.18
N ASN A 97 -9.27 4.42 -10.30
CA ASN A 97 -10.73 4.56 -10.30
C ASN A 97 -11.43 3.25 -9.95
N GLU A 98 -10.99 2.12 -10.52
CA GLU A 98 -11.53 0.79 -10.21
C GLU A 98 -11.26 0.39 -8.75
N VAL A 99 -10.13 0.81 -8.18
CA VAL A 99 -9.82 0.62 -6.76
C VAL A 99 -10.82 1.36 -5.89
N ILE A 100 -11.09 2.64 -6.19
CA ILE A 100 -12.07 3.44 -5.46
C ILE A 100 -13.44 2.75 -5.53
N GLU A 101 -13.86 2.32 -6.72
CA GLU A 101 -15.12 1.60 -6.89
C GLU A 101 -15.16 0.29 -6.08
N CYS A 102 -14.10 -0.52 -6.12
CA CYS A 102 -14.02 -1.75 -5.35
C CYS A 102 -14.11 -1.51 -3.83
N ILE A 103 -13.37 -0.53 -3.31
CA ILE A 103 -13.37 -0.20 -1.87
C ILE A 103 -14.73 0.34 -1.44
N THR A 104 -15.35 1.22 -2.24
CA THR A 104 -16.68 1.78 -1.95
C THR A 104 -17.81 0.74 -2.04
N GLN A 105 -17.68 -0.27 -2.90
CA GLN A 105 -18.56 -1.43 -2.97
C GLN A 105 -18.34 -2.42 -1.81
N GLY A 106 -17.27 -2.27 -1.03
CA GLY A 106 -16.94 -3.15 0.09
C GLY A 106 -16.19 -4.42 -0.32
N ARG A 107 -15.56 -4.43 -1.51
CA ARG A 107 -14.65 -5.51 -1.89
C ARG A 107 -13.35 -5.35 -1.12
N VAL A 108 -12.78 -6.47 -0.68
CA VAL A 108 -11.54 -6.53 0.11
C VAL A 108 -10.47 -7.33 -0.62
N LEU A 109 -9.21 -7.17 -0.21
CA LEU A 109 -8.08 -7.88 -0.81
C LEU A 109 -8.20 -9.40 -0.57
N GLN A 110 -7.81 -10.17 -1.57
CA GLN A 110 -7.82 -11.63 -1.47
C GLN A 110 -6.71 -12.14 -0.55
N ARG A 111 -6.95 -13.29 0.10
CA ARG A 111 -5.94 -13.95 0.96
C ARG A 111 -4.68 -14.32 0.16
N PRO A 112 -3.48 -13.85 0.57
CA PRO A 112 -2.23 -14.32 -0.01
C PRO A 112 -2.01 -15.82 0.23
N ARG A 113 -1.34 -16.53 -0.69
CA ARG A 113 -1.07 -17.97 -0.55
C ARG A 113 -0.21 -18.30 0.68
N THR A 114 0.71 -17.41 0.99
CA THR A 114 1.64 -17.43 2.13
C THR A 114 1.00 -16.96 3.43
N CYS A 115 -0.21 -16.40 3.38
CA CYS A 115 -0.89 -15.88 4.56
C CYS A 115 -1.77 -16.98 5.19
N PRO A 116 -1.51 -17.38 6.44
CA PRO A 116 -2.38 -18.30 7.17
C PRO A 116 -3.75 -17.69 7.45
N GLN A 117 -4.72 -18.58 7.69
CA GLN A 117 -6.13 -18.23 7.80
C GLN A 117 -6.38 -17.27 8.98
N GLU A 118 -5.71 -17.49 10.10
CA GLU A 118 -5.84 -16.71 11.33
C GLU A 118 -5.44 -15.24 11.13
N VAL A 119 -4.38 -15.01 10.36
CA VAL A 119 -3.91 -13.66 10.02
C VAL A 119 -4.90 -13.01 9.05
N TYR A 120 -5.41 -13.76 8.07
CA TYR A 120 -6.39 -13.21 7.13
C TYR A 120 -7.71 -12.84 7.81
N GLU A 121 -8.17 -13.63 8.78
CA GLU A 121 -9.33 -13.28 9.60
C GLU A 121 -9.12 -12.00 10.42
N LEU A 122 -7.90 -11.77 10.90
CA LEU A 122 -7.53 -10.50 11.51
C LEU A 122 -7.62 -9.35 10.50
N MET A 123 -7.10 -9.53 9.28
CA MET A 123 -7.20 -8.52 8.21
C MET A 123 -8.66 -8.20 7.87
N LEU A 124 -9.53 -9.22 7.76
CA LEU A 124 -10.96 -9.04 7.55
C LEU A 124 -11.64 -8.28 8.71
N GLY A 125 -11.13 -8.45 9.93
CA GLY A 125 -11.55 -7.66 11.09
C GLY A 125 -11.14 -6.18 11.00
N CYS A 126 -10.03 -5.87 10.32
CA CYS A 126 -9.61 -4.50 10.02
C CYS A 126 -10.44 -3.88 8.89
N TRP A 127 -10.87 -4.68 7.91
CA TRP A 127 -11.60 -4.22 6.73
C TRP A 127 -13.12 -4.25 6.88
N GLN A 128 -13.63 -4.08 8.10
CA GLN A 128 -15.06 -3.88 8.31
C GLN A 128 -15.51 -2.55 7.70
N ARG A 129 -16.64 -2.58 7.00
CA ARG A 129 -17.23 -1.39 6.33
C ARG A 129 -17.50 -0.29 7.35
N GLU A 130 -18.14 -0.67 8.45
CA GLU A 130 -18.46 0.22 9.56
C GLU A 130 -17.23 0.42 10.46
N PRO A 131 -16.75 1.66 10.67
CA PRO A 131 -15.55 1.93 11.48
C PRO A 131 -15.62 1.37 12.90
N HIS A 132 -16.79 1.48 13.54
CA HIS A 132 -17.02 1.01 14.91
C HIS A 132 -17.02 -0.52 15.05
N MET A 133 -17.22 -1.25 13.96
CA MET A 133 -17.15 -2.71 13.91
C MET A 133 -15.71 -3.21 13.69
N ARG A 134 -14.77 -2.33 13.32
CA ARG A 134 -13.37 -2.71 13.11
C ARG A 134 -12.74 -3.14 14.43
N ARG A 135 -11.83 -4.11 14.34
CA ARG A 135 -11.14 -4.64 15.51
C ARG A 135 -10.25 -3.56 16.14
N ASN A 136 -10.24 -3.50 17.47
CA ASN A 136 -9.38 -2.57 18.19
C ASN A 136 -7.90 -2.92 17.97
N ILE A 137 -7.07 -1.88 17.77
CA ILE A 137 -5.62 -2.00 17.61
C ILE A 137 -4.95 -2.83 18.72
N LYS A 138 -5.44 -2.72 19.97
CA LYS A 138 -4.92 -3.51 21.10
C LYS A 138 -5.12 -5.01 20.88
N GLY A 139 -6.31 -5.40 20.40
CA GLY A 139 -6.63 -6.80 20.11
C GLY A 139 -5.84 -7.34 18.91
N ILE A 140 -5.64 -6.50 17.88
CA ILE A 140 -4.78 -6.82 16.73
C ILE A 140 -3.35 -7.09 17.20
N HIS A 141 -2.78 -6.20 18.00
CA HIS A 141 -1.43 -6.33 18.53
C HIS A 141 -1.24 -7.60 19.37
N THR A 142 -2.16 -7.89 20.29
CA THR A 142 -2.09 -9.13 21.10
C THR A 142 -2.15 -10.38 20.23
N LEU A 143 -3.01 -10.42 19.20
CA LEU A 143 -3.09 -11.60 18.32
C LEU A 143 -1.81 -11.76 17.50
N LEU A 144 -1.29 -10.68 16.92
CA LEU A 144 -0.03 -10.71 16.16
C LEU A 144 1.14 -11.16 17.04
N GLN A 145 1.22 -10.69 18.28
CA GLN A 145 2.23 -11.15 19.24
C GLN A 145 2.12 -12.65 19.55
N ASN A 146 0.90 -13.16 19.70
CA ASN A 146 0.68 -14.58 19.95
C ASN A 146 1.09 -15.43 18.74
N LEU A 147 0.73 -14.99 17.52
CA LEU A 147 1.11 -15.67 16.28
C LEU A 147 2.63 -15.67 16.06
N ALA A 148 3.30 -14.54 16.35
CA ALA A 148 4.75 -14.42 16.28
C ALA A 148 5.48 -15.35 17.26
N LYS A 149 4.90 -15.59 18.45
CA LYS A 149 5.45 -16.55 19.43
C LYS A 149 5.16 -18.00 19.07
N ALA A 150 4.02 -18.27 18.46
CA ALA A 150 3.52 -19.62 18.23
C ALA A 150 4.15 -20.33 17.03
N SER A 151 4.72 -19.61 16.06
CA SER A 151 5.32 -20.24 14.89
C SER A 151 6.61 -19.54 14.43
N PRO A 152 7.75 -20.27 14.37
CA PRO A 152 8.99 -19.76 13.79
C PRO A 152 8.91 -19.54 12.27
N VAL A 153 7.87 -20.04 11.59
CA VAL A 153 7.68 -19.87 10.12
C VAL A 153 7.37 -18.42 9.74
N TYR A 154 6.81 -17.62 10.66
CA TYR A 154 6.58 -16.19 10.41
C TYR A 154 7.86 -15.34 10.49
N LEU A 155 8.91 -15.86 11.12
CA LEU A 155 10.20 -15.17 11.21
C LEU A 155 10.92 -15.11 9.86
N ASP A 156 10.65 -16.05 8.94
CA ASP A 156 11.23 -16.03 7.59
C ASP A 156 10.63 -14.93 6.68
N ILE A 157 9.49 -14.35 7.05
CA ILE A 157 8.84 -13.24 6.31
C ILE A 157 9.18 -11.87 6.94
N LEU A 158 9.49 -11.86 8.24
CA LEU A 158 9.78 -10.65 9.03
C LEU A 158 11.27 -10.43 9.31
N GLY A 159 12.12 -11.37 8.89
CA GLY A 159 13.58 -11.36 9.05
C GLY A 159 14.32 -10.86 7.82
#